data_AF-A0A2V9KUH2-F1
#
_entry.id   AF-A0A2V9KUH2-F1
#
_cell.length_a   1.000
_cell.length_b   1.000
_cell.length_c   1.000
_cell.angle_alpha   90.00
_cell.angle_beta   90.00
_cell.angle_gamma   90.00
#
_symmetry.space_group_name_H-M   'P 1'
#
loop_
_entity.id
_entity.type
_entity.pdbx_description
1 polymer ?
#
loop_
_entity_poly.entity_id
_entity_poly.type
_entity_poly.pdbx_seq_one_letter_code
_entity_poly.pdbx_strand_id
1 'polypeptide(L)'
;MGEQIRLPINDGSKTTDVRLEIQALEKIRVPMGTQMAYRVEPTVFGGLLKRKGRMLVWFSDDERRLPLRIKAMISVGTITADLKSATTSPSGPPPATH
;
A
#
# COMPACT_ATOMS: atom_id res chain seq x y z
N MET A 1 1.90 -21.63 0.69
CA MET A 1 0.79 -21.37 -0.24
C MET A 1 0.38 -19.90 -0.11
N GLY A 2 0.11 -19.26 -1.25
CA GLY A 2 0.01 -17.81 -1.44
C GLY A 2 -0.99 -17.08 -0.56
N GLU A 3 -0.47 -16.30 0.39
CA GLU A 3 -1.24 -15.29 1.11
C GLU A 3 -1.65 -14.20 0.11
N GLN A 4 -2.92 -13.78 0.19
CA GLN A 4 -3.50 -12.78 -0.70
C GLN A 4 -3.89 -11.55 0.10
N ILE A 5 -3.53 -10.37 -0.42
CA ILE A 5 -3.97 -9.09 0.13
C ILE A 5 -5.14 -8.60 -0.74
N ARG A 6 -6.24 -8.19 -0.10
CA ARG A 6 -7.38 -7.53 -0.75
C ARG A 6 -7.35 -6.06 -0.40
N LEU A 7 -7.33 -5.20 -1.41
CA LEU A 7 -7.32 -3.75 -1.21
C LEU A 7 -8.42 -3.10 -2.05
N PRO A 8 -9.26 -2.26 -1.42
CA PRO A 8 -10.13 -1.37 -2.16
C PRO A 8 -9.25 -0.29 -2.83
N ILE A 9 -9.16 -0.32 -4.15
CA ILE A 9 -8.46 0.70 -4.94
C ILE A 9 -9.51 1.61 -5.56
N ASN A 10 -9.47 2.90 -5.25
CA ASN A 10 -10.30 3.93 -5.88
C ASN A 10 -9.46 4.74 -6.87
N ASP A 11 -9.96 4.90 -8.10
CA ASP A 11 -9.28 5.63 -9.17
C ASP A 11 -9.82 7.06 -9.40
N GLY A 12 -10.62 7.57 -8.45
CA GLY A 12 -11.35 8.84 -8.53
C GLY A 12 -12.77 8.70 -9.04
N SER A 13 -13.13 7.57 -9.66
CA SER A 13 -14.47 7.31 -10.20
C SER A 13 -15.14 6.07 -9.60
N LYS A 14 -14.35 5.02 -9.35
CA LYS A 14 -14.84 3.73 -8.88
C LYS A 14 -13.87 3.10 -7.89
N THR A 15 -14.42 2.51 -6.84
CA THR A 15 -13.68 1.61 -5.94
C THR A 15 -13.79 0.18 -6.45
N THR A 16 -12.66 -0.50 -6.63
CA THR A 16 -12.60 -1.91 -7.00
C THR A 16 -11.73 -2.66 -6.00
N ASP A 17 -12.25 -3.78 -5.48
CA ASP A 17 -11.45 -4.69 -4.65
C ASP A 17 -10.48 -5.46 -5.52
N VAL A 18 -9.20 -5.14 -5.39
CA VAL A 18 -8.14 -5.82 -6.12
C VAL A 18 -7.53 -6.89 -5.22
N ARG A 19 -7.50 -8.11 -5.73
CA ARG A 19 -6.81 -9.24 -5.11
C ARG A 19 -5.37 -9.27 -5.61
N LEU A 20 -4.44 -9.08 -4.69
CA LEU A 20 -3.01 -9.08 -4.95
C LEU A 20 -2.38 -10.33 -4.38
N GLU A 21 -1.56 -11.00 -5.19
CA GLU A 21 -0.73 -12.10 -4.74
C GLU A 21 0.54 -11.55 -4.08
N ILE A 22 0.84 -12.06 -2.88
CA ILE A 22 2.08 -11.73 -2.19
C ILE A 22 3.23 -12.41 -2.91
N GLN A 23 4.17 -11.59 -3.40
CA GLN A 23 5.36 -12.07 -4.09
C GLN A 23 6.48 -12.42 -3.11
N ALA A 24 6.56 -11.71 -1.99
CA ALA A 24 7.57 -11.93 -0.96
C ALA A 24 7.14 -11.35 0.39
N LEU A 25 7.68 -11.92 1.47
CA LEU A 25 7.70 -11.33 2.81
C LEU A 25 9.14 -10.90 3.10
N GLU A 26 9.38 -9.59 3.25
CA GLU A 26 10.73 -9.05 3.38
C GLU A 26 10.82 -7.92 4.40
N LYS A 27 11.98 -7.84 5.05
CA LYS A 27 12.28 -6.79 6.03
C LYS A 27 12.77 -5.54 5.32
N ILE A 28 12.06 -4.42 5.46
CA ILE A 28 12.39 -3.15 4.81
C ILE A 28 12.71 -2.06 5.84
N ARG A 29 13.61 -1.15 5.47
CA ARG A 29 13.89 0.07 6.24
C ARG A 29 13.12 1.24 5.63
N VAL A 30 12.26 1.83 6.45
CA VAL A 30 11.47 3.04 6.17
C VAL A 30 11.73 4.08 7.26
N PRO A 31 11.34 5.35 7.11
CA PRO A 31 11.62 6.40 8.10
C PRO A 31 11.08 6.10 9.50
N MET A 32 9.96 5.36 9.59
CA MET A 32 9.37 4.92 10.86
C MET A 32 10.09 3.73 11.52
N GLY A 33 11.15 3.20 10.89
CA GLY A 33 11.94 2.09 11.41
C GLY A 33 12.07 0.92 10.43
N THR A 34 12.56 -0.20 10.94
CA THR A 34 12.65 -1.43 10.16
C THR A 34 11.43 -2.29 10.41
N GLN A 35 10.67 -2.62 9.37
CA GLN A 35 9.41 -3.35 9.46
C GLN A 35 9.42 -4.57 8.55
N MET A 36 8.66 -5.59 8.94
CA MET A 36 8.38 -6.72 8.08
C MET A 36 7.23 -6.35 7.13
N ALA A 37 7.35 -6.73 5.87
CA ALA A 37 6.42 -6.26 4.85
C ALA A 37 6.14 -7.30 3.76
N TYR A 38 4.87 -7.39 3.37
CA TYR A 38 4.42 -8.11 2.20
C TYR A 38 4.64 -7.28 0.94
N ARG A 39 5.49 -7.76 0.05
CA ARG A 39 5.69 -7.17 -1.28
C ARG A 39 4.67 -7.73 -2.25
N VAL A 40 3.93 -6.83 -2.88
CA VAL A 40 2.95 -7.16 -3.92
C VAL A 40 3.21 -6.35 -5.18
N GLU A 41 2.84 -6.94 -6.32
CA GLU A 41 2.84 -6.28 -7.61
C GLU A 41 1.40 -6.19 -8.12
N PRO A 42 0.79 -5.00 -8.08
CA PRO A 42 -0.55 -4.84 -8.57
C PRO A 42 -0.61 -4.87 -10.09
N THR A 43 -1.17 -5.95 -10.63
CA THR A 43 -1.37 -6.19 -12.07
C THR A 43 -2.56 -5.40 -12.65
N VAL A 44 -3.46 -4.90 -11.79
CA VAL A 44 -4.76 -4.32 -12.17
C VAL A 44 -4.68 -2.82 -12.49
N PHE A 45 -3.51 -2.18 -12.41
CA PHE A 45 -3.33 -0.78 -12.83
C PHE A 45 -3.41 -0.57 -14.36
N GLY A 46 -4.12 -1.43 -15.10
CA GLY A 46 -4.38 -1.29 -16.53
C GLY A 46 -5.13 -0.01 -16.93
N GLY A 47 -5.65 0.77 -15.97
CA GLY A 47 -6.16 2.13 -16.16
C GLY A 47 -5.15 3.24 -15.86
N LEU A 48 -4.48 3.17 -14.70
CA LEU A 48 -3.62 4.23 -14.16
C LEU A 48 -2.17 4.16 -14.69
N LEU A 49 -1.71 2.98 -15.11
CA LEU A 49 -0.35 2.71 -15.58
C LEU A 49 -0.38 2.02 -16.95
N LYS A 50 -1.20 2.51 -17.88
CA LYS A 50 -1.24 2.09 -19.30
C LYS A 50 0.11 2.22 -20.04
N ARG A 51 1.13 2.81 -19.42
CA ARG A 51 2.47 3.02 -19.98
C ARG A 51 3.45 2.05 -19.32
N LYS A 52 3.99 1.10 -20.10
CA LYS A 52 5.16 0.21 -19.86
C LYS A 52 5.91 0.46 -18.54
N GLY A 53 5.28 0.16 -17.42
CA GLY A 53 5.76 0.54 -16.10
C GLY A 53 5.37 -0.54 -15.11
N ARG A 54 6.20 -0.69 -14.08
CA ARG A 54 6.03 -1.70 -13.03
C ARG A 54 5.87 -0.99 -11.69
N MET A 55 4.92 -1.43 -10.87
CA MET A 55 4.76 -0.91 -9.53
C MET A 55 4.89 -2.03 -8.50
N LEU A 56 5.61 -1.77 -7.42
CA LEU A 56 5.69 -2.62 -6.26
C LEU A 56 5.18 -1.85 -5.05
N VAL A 57 4.39 -2.52 -4.22
CA VAL A 57 3.88 -1.96 -2.97
C VAL A 57 4.25 -2.90 -1.84
N TRP A 58 4.70 -2.32 -0.74
CA TRP A 58 5.01 -3.04 0.49
C TRP A 58 3.96 -2.69 1.52
N PHE A 59 3.25 -3.71 2.01
CA PHE A 59 2.29 -3.59 3.08
C PHE A 59 2.89 -4.11 4.38
N SER A 60 2.61 -3.47 5.51
CA SER A 60 2.97 -4.02 6.83
C SER A 60 2.37 -5.42 6.99
N ASP A 61 3.06 -6.26 7.75
CA ASP A 61 2.60 -7.60 8.10
C ASP A 61 1.64 -7.62 9.31
N ASP A 62 1.37 -6.46 9.90
CA ASP A 62 0.36 -6.29 10.96
C ASP A 62 -1.08 -6.26 10.41
N GLU A 63 -2.05 -6.28 11.34
CA GLU A 63 -3.48 -6.27 11.01
C GLU A 63 -3.93 -5.04 10.19
N ARG A 64 -3.18 -3.93 10.29
CA ARG A 64 -3.50 -2.69 9.60
C ARG A 64 -3.12 -2.72 8.13
N ARG A 65 -2.18 -3.58 7.74
CA ARG A 65 -1.66 -3.73 6.37
C ARG A 65 -1.44 -2.36 5.70
N LEU A 66 -0.71 -1.48 6.37
CA LEU A 66 -0.43 -0.13 5.91
C LEU A 66 0.56 -0.17 4.73
N PRO A 67 0.38 0.65 3.69
CA PRO A 67 1.37 0.80 2.63
C PRO A 67 2.62 1.49 3.18
N LEU A 68 3.67 0.72 3.44
CA LEU A 68 4.94 1.20 3.98
C LEU A 68 5.84 1.83 2.91
N ARG A 69 5.80 1.30 1.69
CA ARG A 69 6.56 1.80 0.55
C ARG A 69 5.82 1.56 -0.76
N ILE A 70 5.95 2.49 -1.69
CA ILE A 70 5.55 2.33 -3.09
C ILE A 70 6.77 2.60 -3.97
N LYS A 71 7.05 1.70 -4.90
CA LYS A 71 8.12 1.86 -5.91
C LYS A 71 7.53 1.72 -7.30
N ALA A 72 7.55 2.81 -8.06
CA ALA A 72 7.15 2.83 -9.46
C ALA A 72 8.40 2.89 -10.35
N MET A 73 8.54 1.91 -11.23
CA MET A 73 9.57 1.83 -12.26
C MET A 73 8.91 2.19 -13.59
N ILE A 74 9.28 3.34 -14.14
CA ILE A 74 8.74 3.88 -15.39
C ILE A 74 9.90 4.10 -16.37
N SER A 75 9.59 4.34 -17.65
CA SER A 75 10.62 4.47 -18.69
C SER A 75 11.66 5.56 -18.42
N VAL A 76 11.29 6.61 -17.68
CA VAL A 76 12.16 7.75 -17.34
C VAL A 76 12.94 7.55 -16.04
N GLY A 77 12.64 6.52 -15.24
CA GLY A 77 13.35 6.28 -13.98
C GLY A 77 12.50 5.58 -12.91
N THR A 78 12.95 5.66 -11.67
CA THR A 78 12.29 5.04 -10.52
C THR A 78 11.84 6.09 -9.52
N ILE A 79 10.57 6.04 -9.14
CA ILE A 79 10.00 6.84 -8.05
C ILE A 79 9.80 5.93 -6.85
N THR A 80 10.28 6.34 -5.68
CA THR A 80 10.07 5.63 -4.41
C THR A 80 9.42 6.57 -3.40
N ALA A 81 8.34 6.13 -2.77
CA ALA A 81 7.64 6.85 -1.71
C ALA A 81 7.58 5.97 -0.46
N ASP A 82 7.94 6.56 0.68
CA ASP A 82 7.99 5.88 1.97
C ASP A 82 6.98 6.46 2.94
N LEU A 83 6.33 5.59 3.71
CA LEU A 83 5.47 6.01 4.80
C LEU A 83 6.35 6.60 5.92
N LYS A 84 6.15 7.90 6.18
CA LYS A 84 6.88 8.62 7.22
C LYS A 84 6.24 8.46 8.60
N SER A 85 4.92 8.55 8.67
CA SER A 85 4.13 8.39 9.90
C SER A 85 2.66 8.07 9.56
N ALA A 86 1.95 7.44 10.49
CA ALA A 86 0.51 7.24 10.42
C ALA A 86 -0.11 7.51 11.79
N THR A 87 -0.97 8.52 11.89
CA THR A 87 -1.73 8.83 13.10
C THR A 87 -3.19 8.49 12.85
N THR A 88 -3.77 7.60 13.66
CA THR A 88 -5.22 7.43 13.67
C THR A 88 -5.83 8.36 14.70
N SER A 89 -6.66 9.30 14.26
CA SER A 89 -7.48 10.09 15.17
C SER A 89 -8.41 9.15 15.95
N PRO A 90 -8.42 9.18 17.29
CA PRO A 90 -9.41 8.44 18.05
C PRO A 90 -10.78 9.10 17.82
N SER A 91 -11.67 8.44 17.10
CA SER A 91 -13.08 8.84 17.01
C SER A 91 -13.79 8.49 18.31
N GLY A 92 -13.70 9.36 19.32
CA GLY A 92 -14.60 9.38 20.47
C GLY A 92 -15.76 10.36 20.21
N PRO A 93 -17.00 10.07 20.66
CA PRO A 93 -18.10 11.02 20.53
C PRO A 93 -17.77 12.32 21.30
N PRO A 94 -18.22 13.50 20.81
CA PRO A 94 -18.05 14.75 21.55
C PRO A 94 -18.71 14.62 22.94
N PRO A 95 -18.10 15.16 24.01
CA PRO A 95 -18.71 15.11 25.34
C PRO A 95 -20.07 15.82 25.30
N ALA A 96 -21.12 15.10 25.69
CA ALA A 96 -22.44 15.68 25.88
C ALA A 96 -22.33 16.75 26.98
N THR A 97 -22.59 18.00 26.62
CA THR A 97 -22.70 19.10 27.58
C THR A 97 -24.02 18.94 28.34
N HIS A 98 -23.93 18.92 29.67
CA HIS A 98 -25.06 18.93 30.61
C HIS A 98 -25.71 20.31 30.71
#